data_AF-A0A7D9JNQ9-F1
#
_entry.id   AF-A0A7D9JNQ9-F1
#
_cell.length_a   1.000
_cell.length_b   1.000
_cell.length_c   1.000
_cell.angle_alpha   90.00
_cell.angle_beta   90.00
_cell.angle_gamma   90.00
#
_symmetry.space_group_name_H-M   'P 1'
#
loop_
_entity.id
_entity.type
_entity.pdbx_description
1 polymer ?
#
loop_
_entity_poly.entity_id
_entity_poly.type
_entity_poly.pdbx_seq_one_letter_code
_entity_poly.pdbx_strand_id
1 'polypeptide(L)'
;TLGKRFGCIFTCLRYRAVHIEVAEDLSTDSFINTVLRFVGRRGAPRIIYSDNGTNFKGSEADVIEALKSWDVERIQGSLSRRGVEWVLNPPLASHQGGVWERLIRSTKKILRSLVGQRELNDESLRTLMVEVEKIMNDRPITPVSSDPHDLEALTPNHILLLRQNPSTSAGEFDRLDKFKARWKHVQMLADTFWERWKNEYLPTLQETRKWLKKMPNFSVEDLVLMVDKDVPKGLV
;
A
#
# COMPACT_ATOMS: atom_id res chain seq x y z
N THR A 1 -18.61 -10.86 15.60
CA THR A 1 -18.90 -9.55 16.20
C THR A 1 -18.24 -8.49 15.34
N LEU A 2 -18.95 -7.43 14.92
CA LEU A 2 -18.30 -6.31 14.23
C LEU A 2 -17.43 -5.55 15.24
N GLY A 3 -16.12 -5.49 15.01
CA GLY A 3 -15.15 -4.79 15.84
C GLY A 3 -14.26 -3.92 14.98
N LYS A 4 -13.72 -2.84 15.56
CA LYS A 4 -12.71 -2.01 14.91
C LYS A 4 -11.47 -2.88 14.64
N ARG A 5 -10.92 -2.79 13.43
CA ARG A 5 -9.68 -3.47 13.03
C ARG A 5 -8.64 -2.44 12.62
N PHE A 6 -7.37 -2.79 12.77
CA PHE A 6 -6.26 -1.88 12.49
C PHE A 6 -5.35 -2.47 11.41
N GLY A 7 -4.96 -1.67 10.42
CA GLY A 7 -4.01 -2.08 9.39
C GLY A 7 -2.58 -1.71 9.75
N CYS A 8 -1.69 -2.70 9.79
CA CYS A 8 -0.25 -2.52 9.91
C CYS A 8 0.38 -2.59 8.52
N ILE A 9 1.01 -1.50 8.07
CA ILE A 9 1.61 -1.40 6.73
C ILE A 9 3.13 -1.40 6.89
N PHE A 10 3.79 -2.41 6.32
CA PHE A 10 5.24 -2.49 6.20
C PHE A 10 5.65 -2.03 4.80
N THR A 11 6.76 -1.30 4.70
CA THR A 11 7.32 -0.89 3.40
C THR A 11 8.82 -1.14 3.38
N CYS A 12 9.31 -1.82 2.34
CA CYS A 12 10.72 -2.04 2.15
C CYS A 12 11.41 -0.75 1.68
N LEU A 13 12.46 -0.30 2.38
CA LEU A 13 13.18 0.92 2.01
C LEU A 13 14.03 0.77 0.73
N ARG A 14 14.33 -0.46 0.29
CA ARG A 14 15.19 -0.71 -0.87
C ARG A 14 14.43 -0.71 -2.20
N TYR A 15 13.42 -1.56 -2.30
CA TYR A 15 12.64 -1.77 -3.53
C TYR A 15 11.16 -1.38 -3.36
N ARG A 16 10.83 -0.74 -2.23
CA ARG A 16 9.51 -0.14 -1.98
C ARG A 16 8.35 -1.12 -1.98
N ALA A 17 8.57 -2.43 -1.86
CA ALA A 17 7.48 -3.38 -1.64
C ALA A 17 6.67 -3.02 -0.41
N VAL A 18 5.37 -3.26 -0.48
CA VAL A 18 4.42 -3.07 0.61
C VAL A 18 3.93 -4.43 1.11
N HIS A 19 3.72 -4.52 2.40
CA HIS A 19 3.00 -5.64 3.01
C HIS A 19 1.99 -5.12 4.01
N ILE A 20 0.77 -5.67 4.01
CA ILE A 20 -0.34 -5.20 4.84
C ILE A 20 -0.87 -6.34 5.70
N GLU A 21 -0.88 -6.11 7.01
CA GLU A 21 -1.44 -7.04 8.00
C GLU A 21 -2.59 -6.42 8.76
N VAL A 22 -3.63 -7.22 9.01
CA VAL A 22 -4.76 -6.80 9.87
C VAL A 22 -4.46 -7.22 11.30
N ALA A 23 -4.53 -6.25 12.22
CA ALA A 23 -4.51 -6.43 13.66
C ALA A 23 -5.94 -6.41 14.21
N GLU A 24 -6.20 -7.28 15.18
CA GLU A 24 -7.51 -7.38 15.83
C GLU A 24 -7.81 -6.16 16.70
N ASP A 25 -6.79 -5.62 17.36
CA ASP A 25 -6.81 -4.42 18.19
C ASP A 25 -5.43 -3.73 18.19
N LEU A 26 -5.27 -2.68 19.01
CA LEU A 26 -4.02 -1.94 19.18
C LEU A 26 -3.16 -2.43 20.36
N SER A 27 -3.36 -3.66 20.85
CA SER A 27 -2.53 -4.21 21.91
C SER A 27 -1.12 -4.57 21.40
N THR A 28 -0.17 -4.65 22.34
CA THR A 28 1.18 -5.18 22.10
C THR A 28 1.13 -6.58 21.46
N ASP A 29 0.21 -7.44 21.91
CA ASP A 29 0.06 -8.81 21.39
C ASP A 29 -0.43 -8.82 19.94
N SER A 30 -1.42 -8.00 19.61
CA SER A 30 -1.89 -7.85 18.22
C SER A 30 -0.79 -7.33 17.30
N PHE A 31 0.02 -6.37 17.75
CA PHE A 31 1.15 -5.87 16.98
C PHE A 31 2.25 -6.93 16.80
N ILE A 32 2.65 -7.64 17.85
CA ILE A 32 3.62 -8.74 17.72
C ILE A 32 3.11 -9.76 16.71
N ASN A 33 1.83 -10.14 16.80
CA ASN A 33 1.22 -11.07 15.86
C ASN A 33 1.25 -10.59 14.39
N THR A 34 1.09 -9.29 14.13
CA THR A 34 1.21 -8.76 12.76
C THR A 34 2.65 -8.86 12.26
N VAL A 35 3.63 -8.54 13.09
CA VAL A 35 5.05 -8.67 12.72
C VAL A 35 5.43 -10.13 12.50
N LEU A 36 4.93 -11.07 13.31
CA LEU A 36 5.15 -12.50 13.11
C LEU A 36 4.60 -12.98 11.76
N ARG A 37 3.40 -12.53 11.38
CA ARG A 37 2.80 -12.84 10.07
C ARG A 37 3.60 -12.24 8.91
N PHE A 38 4.08 -11.01 9.06
CA PHE A 38 4.96 -10.37 8.08
C PHE A 38 6.28 -11.14 7.90
N VAL A 39 6.99 -11.40 9.00
CA VAL A 39 8.26 -12.14 8.99
C VAL A 39 8.08 -13.55 8.44
N GLY A 40 6.98 -14.23 8.80
CA GLY A 40 6.67 -15.57 8.29
C GLY A 40 6.44 -15.62 6.77
N ARG A 41 5.96 -14.53 6.14
CA ARG A 41 5.72 -14.48 4.69
C ARG A 41 6.85 -13.84 3.89
N ARG A 42 7.55 -12.86 4.46
CA ARG A 42 8.55 -12.04 3.75
C ARG A 42 9.99 -12.31 4.20
N GLY A 43 10.17 -13.09 5.25
CA GLY A 43 11.46 -13.26 5.92
C GLY A 43 11.72 -12.15 6.94
N ALA A 44 12.62 -12.42 7.89
CA ALA A 44 13.00 -11.46 8.91
C ALA A 44 13.89 -10.36 8.28
N PRO A 45 13.48 -9.08 8.32
CA PRO A 45 14.39 -8.00 7.96
C PRO A 45 15.44 -7.83 9.06
N ARG A 46 16.59 -7.25 8.71
CA ARG A 46 17.62 -6.89 9.70
C ARG A 46 17.11 -5.83 10.69
N ILE A 47 16.43 -4.80 10.18
CA ILE A 47 15.98 -3.65 10.96
C ILE A 47 14.55 -3.28 10.55
N ILE A 48 13.67 -3.03 11.52
CA ILE A 48 12.36 -2.40 11.34
C ILE A 48 12.41 -1.02 11.98
N TYR A 49 12.12 0.00 11.18
CA TYR A 49 11.91 1.36 11.66
C TYR A 49 10.41 1.61 11.85
N SER A 50 10.03 2.18 12.98
CA SER A 50 8.68 2.69 13.20
C SER A 50 8.71 4.11 13.72
N ASP A 51 7.75 4.92 13.32
CA ASP A 51 7.62 6.26 13.88
C ASP A 51 7.24 6.21 15.36
N ASN A 52 7.84 7.11 16.13
CA ASN A 52 7.38 7.36 17.49
C ASN A 52 5.97 7.97 17.39
N GLY A 53 4.98 7.29 17.96
CA GLY A 53 3.55 7.60 17.82
C GLY A 53 3.14 9.02 18.24
N THR A 54 4.06 9.79 18.83
CA THR A 54 3.92 11.21 19.14
C THR A 54 3.76 12.11 17.90
N ASN A 55 4.08 11.63 16.70
CA ASN A 55 3.98 12.38 15.44
C ASN A 55 2.59 12.34 14.76
N PHE A 56 1.65 11.51 15.23
CA PHE A 56 0.28 11.52 14.72
C PHE A 56 -0.48 12.74 15.28
N LYS A 57 -1.19 13.48 14.43
CA LYS A 57 -2.02 14.65 14.81
C LYS A 57 -3.48 14.42 14.41
N GLY A 58 -4.43 14.85 15.25
CA GLY A 58 -5.85 14.88 14.92
C GLY A 58 -6.63 13.61 15.27
N SER A 59 -7.47 13.13 14.34
CA SER A 59 -8.49 12.06 14.49
C SER A 59 -7.96 10.65 14.81
N GLU A 60 -6.70 10.53 15.24
CA GLU A 60 -6.02 9.27 15.56
C GLU A 60 -5.59 9.25 17.05
N ALA A 61 -6.26 10.03 17.91
CA ALA A 61 -5.98 10.13 19.34
C ALA A 61 -5.94 8.75 20.04
N ASP A 62 -6.93 7.89 19.80
CA ASP A 62 -6.97 6.52 20.34
C ASP A 62 -5.74 5.70 19.94
N VAL A 63 -5.22 5.92 18.72
CA VAL A 63 -4.04 5.20 18.22
C VAL A 63 -2.80 5.67 18.98
N ILE A 64 -2.67 6.97 19.19
CA ILE A 64 -1.56 7.56 19.93
C ILE A 64 -1.54 7.06 21.37
N GLU A 65 -2.69 7.05 22.04
CA GLU A 65 -2.81 6.57 23.41
C GLU A 65 -2.46 5.09 23.53
N ALA A 66 -2.97 4.26 22.61
CA ALA A 66 -2.63 2.84 22.59
C ALA A 66 -1.13 2.60 22.35
N LEU A 67 -0.51 3.34 21.42
CA LEU A 67 0.93 3.24 21.15
C LEU A 67 1.78 3.62 22.36
N LYS A 68 1.33 4.57 23.19
CA LYS A 68 2.03 4.91 24.46
C LYS A 68 1.94 3.81 25.50
N SER A 69 0.92 2.95 25.43
CA SER A 69 0.73 1.82 26.35
C SER A 69 1.49 0.56 25.94
N TRP A 70 2.18 0.58 24.79
CA TRP A 70 2.91 -0.57 24.30
C TRP A 70 4.09 -0.94 25.19
N ASP A 71 4.24 -2.24 25.41
CA ASP A 71 5.38 -2.81 26.11
C ASP A 71 6.55 -2.93 25.14
N VAL A 72 7.33 -1.85 25.05
CA VAL A 72 8.47 -1.70 24.14
C VAL A 72 9.53 -2.78 24.38
N GLU A 73 9.80 -3.13 25.64
CA GLU A 73 10.78 -4.16 26.00
C GLU A 73 10.35 -5.54 25.52
N ARG A 74 9.07 -5.88 25.70
CA ARG A 74 8.50 -7.15 25.21
C ARG A 74 8.51 -7.23 23.69
N ILE A 75 8.19 -6.14 22.99
CA ILE A 75 8.29 -6.07 21.52
C ILE A 75 9.74 -6.30 21.11
N GLN A 76 10.69 -5.54 21.67
CA GLN A 76 12.11 -5.65 21.36
C GLN A 76 12.61 -7.08 21.61
N GLY A 77 12.32 -7.66 22.78
CA GLY A 77 12.73 -9.03 23.13
C GLY A 77 12.11 -10.10 22.23
N SER A 78 10.90 -9.88 21.71
CA SER A 78 10.28 -10.78 20.73
C SER A 78 10.96 -10.69 19.35
N LEU A 79 11.28 -9.48 18.90
CA LEU A 79 11.88 -9.23 17.59
C LEU A 79 13.37 -9.59 17.54
N SER A 80 14.13 -9.23 18.57
CA SER A 80 15.56 -9.55 18.69
C SER A 80 15.83 -11.06 18.67
N ARG A 81 14.96 -11.88 19.30
CA ARG A 81 15.03 -13.35 19.24
C ARG A 81 14.90 -13.91 17.82
N ARG A 82 14.44 -13.10 16.87
CA ARG A 82 14.27 -13.45 15.45
C ARG A 82 15.29 -12.73 14.56
N GLY A 83 16.31 -12.10 15.14
CA GLY A 83 17.32 -11.34 14.42
C GLY A 83 16.80 -10.03 13.83
N VAL A 84 15.68 -9.52 14.33
CA VAL A 84 15.09 -8.25 13.89
C VAL A 84 15.40 -7.17 14.93
N GLU A 85 16.21 -6.18 14.55
CA GLU A 85 16.39 -4.96 15.32
C GLU A 85 15.17 -4.05 15.12
N TRP A 86 14.52 -3.62 16.20
CA TRP A 86 13.45 -2.65 16.12
C TRP A 86 13.92 -1.29 16.62
N VAL A 87 13.67 -0.25 15.82
CA VAL A 87 14.16 1.11 16.05
C VAL A 87 12.99 2.08 15.93
N LEU A 88 12.77 2.86 16.99
CA LEU A 88 11.83 3.97 16.97
C LEU A 88 12.52 5.23 16.42
N ASN A 89 11.94 5.83 15.39
CA ASN A 89 12.47 7.07 14.83
C ASN A 89 12.43 8.19 15.88
N PRO A 90 13.47 9.03 15.97
CA PRO A 90 13.41 10.25 16.78
C PRO A 90 12.25 11.13 16.29
N PRO A 91 11.57 11.90 17.18
CA PRO A 91 10.40 12.71 16.83
C PRO A 91 10.61 13.68 15.65
N LEU A 92 11.85 14.07 15.37
CA LEU A 92 12.23 15.06 14.35
C LEU A 92 12.86 14.46 13.08
N ALA A 93 12.96 13.13 12.97
CA ALA A 93 13.65 12.45 11.85
C ALA A 93 12.74 12.16 10.63
N SER A 94 11.73 12.99 10.36
CA SER A 94 10.77 12.78 9.25
C SER A 94 11.37 13.00 7.86
N HIS A 95 12.56 13.60 7.76
CA HIS A 95 13.06 14.13 6.49
C HIS A 95 13.52 13.06 5.47
N GLN A 96 13.78 11.83 5.90
CA GLN A 96 14.17 10.75 4.99
C GLN A 96 12.98 10.11 4.25
N GLY A 97 11.73 10.41 4.63
CA GLY A 97 10.57 9.59 4.29
C GLY A 97 9.56 10.04 3.25
N GLY A 98 9.81 11.14 2.55
CA GLY A 98 8.78 11.78 1.72
C GLY A 98 8.13 10.90 0.64
N VAL A 99 8.80 9.85 0.15
CA VAL A 99 8.23 8.93 -0.87
C VAL A 99 7.32 7.88 -0.24
N TRP A 100 7.75 7.22 0.84
CA TRP A 100 6.90 6.21 1.51
C TRP A 100 5.79 6.87 2.33
N GLU A 101 6.00 8.06 2.88
CA GLU A 101 4.94 8.83 3.53
C GLU A 101 3.79 9.13 2.57
N ARG A 102 4.10 9.53 1.32
CA ARG A 102 3.09 9.76 0.28
C ARG A 102 2.35 8.48 -0.10
N LEU A 103 3.08 7.36 -0.23
CA LEU A 103 2.51 6.03 -0.48
C LEU A 103 1.51 5.65 0.62
N ILE A 104 1.96 5.69 1.89
CA ILE A 104 1.15 5.33 3.05
C ILE A 104 -0.06 6.26 3.17
N ARG A 105 0.13 7.58 2.99
CA ARG A 105 -0.95 8.58 3.07
C ARG A 105 -2.04 8.33 2.03
N SER A 106 -1.66 8.11 0.78
CA SER A 106 -2.59 7.84 -0.32
C SER A 106 -3.36 6.54 -0.09
N THR A 107 -2.64 5.49 0.33
CA THR A 107 -3.23 4.19 0.68
C THR A 107 -4.27 4.31 1.80
N LYS A 108 -3.89 4.96 2.93
CA LYS A 108 -4.80 5.18 4.06
C LYS A 108 -6.03 5.98 3.64
N LYS A 109 -5.88 7.01 2.80
CA LYS A 109 -7.00 7.83 2.31
C LYS A 109 -8.00 6.99 1.50
N ILE A 110 -7.50 6.19 0.55
CA ILE A 110 -8.35 5.35 -0.29
C ILE A 110 -9.03 4.27 0.56
N LEU A 111 -8.29 3.55 1.40
CA LEU A 111 -8.84 2.50 2.26
C LEU A 111 -9.92 3.01 3.23
N ARG A 112 -9.69 4.17 3.88
CA ARG A 112 -10.69 4.78 4.77
C ARG A 112 -12.00 5.07 4.04
N SER A 113 -11.91 5.54 2.80
CA SER A 113 -13.11 5.82 2.00
C SER A 113 -13.82 4.56 1.50
N LEU A 114 -13.10 3.46 1.28
CA LEU A 114 -13.69 2.20 0.82
C LEU A 114 -14.38 1.44 1.95
N VAL A 115 -13.70 1.35 3.10
CA VAL A 115 -14.15 0.54 4.24
C VAL A 115 -15.11 1.32 5.14
N GLY A 116 -14.96 2.65 5.26
CA GLY A 116 -15.72 3.48 6.20
C GLY A 116 -17.24 3.52 6.00
N GLN A 117 -17.75 3.04 4.86
CA GLN A 117 -19.19 2.99 4.55
C GLN A 117 -19.75 1.56 4.47
N ARG A 118 -18.94 0.52 4.71
CA ARG A 118 -19.32 -0.88 4.41
C ARG A 118 -18.91 -1.82 5.51
N GLU A 119 -19.83 -2.68 5.93
CA GLU A 119 -19.55 -3.77 6.86
C GLU A 119 -18.82 -4.91 6.12
N LEU A 120 -17.53 -5.08 6.40
CA LEU A 120 -16.75 -6.23 5.99
C LEU A 120 -16.54 -7.15 7.19
N ASN A 121 -16.68 -8.46 6.99
CA ASN A 121 -16.22 -9.42 7.98
C ASN A 121 -14.69 -9.55 7.94
N ASP A 122 -14.10 -10.16 8.97
CA ASP A 122 -12.64 -10.26 9.10
C ASP A 122 -11.98 -11.00 7.93
N GLU A 123 -12.63 -12.03 7.41
CA GLU A 123 -12.18 -12.77 6.22
C GLU A 123 -12.11 -11.84 4.99
N SER A 124 -13.21 -11.16 4.66
CA SER A 124 -13.28 -10.26 3.50
C SER A 124 -12.32 -9.08 3.65
N LEU A 125 -12.14 -8.57 4.87
CA LEU A 125 -11.18 -7.50 5.14
C LEU A 125 -9.75 -7.97 4.89
N ARG A 126 -9.38 -9.16 5.40
CA ARG A 126 -8.04 -9.74 5.16
C ARG A 126 -7.80 -9.98 3.67
N THR A 127 -8.78 -10.55 2.96
CA THR A 127 -8.67 -10.75 1.51
C THR A 127 -8.52 -9.42 0.76
N LEU A 128 -9.29 -8.40 1.13
CA LEU A 128 -9.16 -7.07 0.54
C LEU A 128 -7.76 -6.47 0.76
N MET A 129 -7.18 -6.61 1.96
CA MET A 129 -5.83 -6.12 2.22
C MET A 129 -4.77 -6.81 1.36
N VAL A 130 -4.93 -8.11 1.08
CA VAL A 130 -4.04 -8.86 0.16
C VAL A 130 -4.20 -8.37 -1.28
N GLU A 131 -5.43 -8.12 -1.74
CA GLU A 131 -5.68 -7.55 -3.07
C GLU A 131 -5.08 -6.15 -3.21
N VAL A 132 -5.23 -5.31 -2.19
CA VAL A 132 -4.64 -3.97 -2.13
C VAL A 132 -3.11 -4.05 -2.15
N GLU A 133 -2.52 -4.96 -1.37
CA GLU A 133 -1.08 -5.21 -1.38
C GLU A 133 -0.58 -5.60 -2.78
N LYS A 134 -1.32 -6.48 -3.47
CA LYS A 134 -1.00 -6.88 -4.84
C LYS A 134 -1.00 -5.67 -5.78
N ILE A 135 -2.10 -4.90 -5.79
CA ILE A 135 -2.24 -3.67 -6.62
C ILE A 135 -1.09 -2.71 -6.37
N MET A 136 -0.76 -2.47 -5.10
CA MET A 136 0.32 -1.56 -4.73
C MET A 136 1.68 -2.08 -5.21
N ASN A 137 1.91 -3.39 -5.19
CA ASN A 137 3.18 -4.00 -5.58
C ASN A 137 3.30 -4.29 -7.09
N ASP A 138 2.23 -4.16 -7.87
CA ASP A 138 2.26 -4.16 -9.34
C ASP A 138 2.68 -2.80 -9.91
N ARG A 139 2.86 -1.77 -9.07
CA ARG A 139 3.27 -0.46 -9.54
C ARG A 139 4.72 -0.45 -10.05
N PRO A 140 5.04 0.37 -11.07
CA PRO A 140 6.39 0.49 -11.60
C PRO A 140 7.32 1.19 -10.59
N ILE A 141 8.54 0.66 -10.45
CA ILE A 141 9.64 1.29 -9.71
C ILE A 141 10.78 1.76 -10.63
N THR A 142 10.76 1.35 -11.90
CA THR A 142 11.63 1.87 -12.97
C THR A 142 10.77 2.49 -14.07
N PRO A 143 11.31 3.42 -14.89
CA PRO A 143 10.66 3.75 -16.15
C PRO A 143 10.54 2.51 -17.03
N VAL A 144 9.57 2.52 -17.94
CA VAL A 144 9.48 1.53 -19.03
C VAL A 144 10.71 1.68 -19.91
N SER A 145 11.29 0.55 -20.34
CA SER A 145 12.45 0.54 -21.21
C SER A 145 12.11 1.12 -22.59
N SER A 146 13.10 1.71 -23.24
CA SER A 146 12.98 2.13 -24.65
C SER A 146 13.26 0.98 -25.63
N ASP A 147 13.69 -0.18 -25.13
CA ASP A 147 13.91 -1.37 -25.94
C ASP A 147 12.55 -1.98 -26.37
N PRO A 148 12.29 -2.15 -27.67
CA PRO A 148 11.07 -2.78 -28.17
C PRO A 148 10.82 -4.21 -27.65
N HIS A 149 11.85 -4.88 -27.13
CA HIS A 149 11.76 -6.24 -26.56
C HIS A 149 11.53 -6.25 -25.05
N ASP A 150 11.62 -5.10 -24.38
CA ASP A 150 11.44 -4.95 -22.93
C ASP A 150 10.26 -4.01 -22.65
N LEU A 151 9.05 -4.57 -22.71
CA LEU A 151 7.81 -3.81 -22.65
C LEU A 151 7.30 -3.60 -21.22
N GLU A 152 7.97 -4.13 -20.20
CA GLU A 152 7.44 -4.16 -18.83
C GLU A 152 8.35 -3.41 -17.85
N ALA A 153 7.79 -2.45 -17.13
CA ALA A 153 8.51 -1.80 -16.05
C ALA A 153 8.76 -2.78 -14.89
N LEU A 154 9.91 -2.67 -14.24
CA LEU A 154 10.19 -3.46 -13.04
C LEU A 154 9.23 -3.04 -11.92
N THR A 155 8.60 -4.01 -11.26
CA THR A 155 7.67 -3.80 -10.15
C THR A 155 8.23 -4.46 -8.87
N PRO A 156 7.77 -4.04 -7.68
CA PRO A 156 8.06 -4.77 -6.45
C PRO A 156 7.66 -6.25 -6.51
N ASN A 157 6.54 -6.59 -7.18
CA ASN A 157 6.12 -7.98 -7.33
C ASN A 157 7.11 -8.82 -8.16
N HIS A 158 7.79 -8.25 -9.16
CA HIS A 158 8.88 -8.95 -9.85
C HIS A 158 9.98 -9.40 -8.90
N ILE A 159 10.33 -8.58 -7.91
CA ILE A 159 11.36 -8.89 -6.93
C ILE A 159 10.84 -9.86 -5.87
N LEU A 160 9.60 -9.66 -5.40
CA LEU A 160 9.02 -10.47 -4.32
C LEU A 160 8.64 -11.89 -4.76
N LEU A 161 8.13 -12.02 -5.98
CA LEU A 161 7.60 -13.28 -6.50
C LEU A 161 8.58 -13.99 -7.43
N LEU A 162 9.59 -13.28 -7.93
CA LEU A 162 10.55 -13.76 -8.95
C LEU A 162 9.85 -14.30 -10.22
N ARG A 163 8.60 -13.88 -10.43
CA ARG A 163 7.75 -14.22 -11.58
C ARG A 163 6.68 -13.14 -11.74
N GLN A 164 6.14 -13.04 -12.95
CA GLN A 164 4.96 -12.22 -13.20
C GLN A 164 3.75 -12.75 -12.41
N ASN A 165 2.96 -11.83 -11.88
CA ASN A 165 1.67 -12.12 -11.25
C ASN A 165 0.74 -10.95 -11.52
N PRO A 166 0.38 -10.71 -12.79
CA PRO A 166 -0.43 -9.57 -13.16
C PRO A 166 -1.73 -9.60 -12.35
N SER A 167 -2.16 -8.45 -11.85
CA SER A 167 -3.54 -8.35 -11.41
C SER A 167 -4.42 -8.62 -12.63
N THR A 168 -5.44 -9.44 -12.45
CA THR A 168 -6.47 -9.66 -13.46
C THR A 168 -7.73 -9.01 -12.93
N SER A 169 -8.45 -8.29 -13.78
CA SER A 169 -9.82 -7.94 -13.42
C SER A 169 -10.58 -9.26 -13.28
N ALA A 170 -11.36 -9.39 -12.21
CA ALA A 170 -12.12 -10.61 -11.98
C ALA A 170 -13.40 -10.70 -12.85
N GLY A 171 -13.45 -9.93 -13.94
CA GLY A 171 -14.57 -9.80 -14.87
C GLY A 171 -15.42 -8.54 -14.65
N GLU A 172 -16.39 -8.31 -15.53
CA GLU A 172 -17.43 -7.30 -15.32
C GLU A 172 -18.42 -7.81 -14.26
N PHE A 173 -18.52 -7.09 -13.15
CA PHE A 173 -19.48 -7.40 -12.09
C PHE A 173 -20.71 -6.50 -12.17
N ASP A 174 -21.89 -7.09 -12.13
CA ASP A 174 -23.11 -6.35 -11.81
C ASP A 174 -23.05 -5.88 -10.35
N ARG A 175 -23.55 -4.67 -10.06
CA ARG A 175 -23.65 -4.12 -8.70
C ARG A 175 -24.44 -5.03 -7.75
N LEU A 176 -25.36 -5.84 -8.28
CA LEU A 176 -26.12 -6.82 -7.49
C LEU A 176 -25.30 -8.04 -7.08
N ASP A 177 -24.19 -8.34 -7.77
CA ASP A 177 -23.35 -9.50 -7.46
C ASP A 177 -22.67 -9.42 -6.09
N LYS A 178 -22.57 -8.23 -5.50
CA LYS A 178 -22.02 -8.04 -4.14
C LYS A 178 -22.81 -8.78 -3.07
N PHE A 179 -24.10 -9.00 -3.31
CA PHE A 179 -24.99 -9.72 -2.40
C PHE A 179 -25.04 -11.23 -2.69
N LYS A 180 -24.55 -11.67 -3.86
CA LYS A 180 -24.55 -13.08 -4.27
C LYS A 180 -23.32 -13.83 -3.77
N ALA A 181 -22.16 -13.17 -3.71
CA ALA A 181 -20.92 -13.79 -3.25
C ALA A 181 -19.96 -12.77 -2.61
N ARG A 182 -19.48 -13.08 -1.40
CA ARG A 182 -18.57 -12.19 -0.65
C ARG A 182 -17.26 -11.93 -1.38
N TRP A 183 -16.69 -12.94 -2.05
CA TRP A 183 -15.45 -12.77 -2.81
C TRP A 183 -15.61 -11.78 -3.99
N LYS A 184 -16.78 -11.74 -4.64
CA LYS A 184 -17.08 -10.73 -5.67
C LYS A 184 -17.13 -9.33 -5.08
N HIS A 185 -17.71 -9.18 -3.87
CA HIS A 185 -17.69 -7.90 -3.16
C HIS A 185 -16.27 -7.42 -2.87
N VAL A 186 -15.36 -8.33 -2.46
CA VAL A 186 -13.94 -7.99 -2.27
C VAL A 186 -13.30 -7.55 -3.58
N GLN A 187 -13.55 -8.25 -4.70
CA GLN A 187 -12.99 -7.87 -6.00
C GLN A 187 -13.48 -6.48 -6.45
N MET A 188 -14.77 -6.18 -6.33
CA MET A 188 -15.29 -4.82 -6.62
C MET A 188 -14.66 -3.73 -5.75
N LEU A 189 -14.35 -4.04 -4.49
CA LEU A 189 -13.62 -3.11 -3.61
C LEU A 189 -12.17 -2.92 -4.05
N ALA A 190 -11.51 -4.00 -4.47
CA ALA A 190 -10.17 -3.95 -5.02
C ALA A 190 -10.14 -3.15 -6.35
N ASP A 191 -11.14 -3.28 -7.21
CA ASP A 191 -11.26 -2.51 -8.45
C ASP A 191 -11.48 -1.02 -8.15
N THR A 192 -12.33 -0.72 -7.16
CA THR A 192 -12.53 0.66 -6.71
C THR A 192 -11.24 1.22 -6.09
N PHE A 193 -10.48 0.41 -5.35
CA PHE A 193 -9.15 0.79 -4.85
C PHE A 193 -8.21 1.09 -6.01
N TRP A 194 -8.16 0.21 -7.01
CA TRP A 194 -7.32 0.36 -8.20
C TRP A 194 -7.61 1.66 -8.94
N GLU A 195 -8.88 1.93 -9.26
CA GLU A 195 -9.25 3.15 -9.99
C GLU A 195 -8.82 4.42 -9.22
N ARG A 196 -9.00 4.42 -7.90
CA ARG A 196 -8.54 5.54 -7.08
C ARG A 196 -7.03 5.60 -6.96
N TRP A 197 -6.35 4.47 -6.86
CA TRP A 197 -4.90 4.38 -6.80
C TRP A 197 -4.25 4.93 -8.08
N LYS A 198 -4.78 4.51 -9.23
CA LYS A 198 -4.38 4.95 -10.57
C LYS A 198 -4.57 6.47 -10.72
N ASN A 199 -5.67 7.02 -10.22
CA ASN A 199 -5.98 8.45 -10.40
C ASN A 199 -5.39 9.37 -9.32
N GLU A 200 -5.16 8.88 -8.09
CA GLU A 200 -4.72 9.71 -6.96
C GLU A 200 -3.23 9.56 -6.63
N TYR A 201 -2.63 8.38 -6.84
CA TYR A 201 -1.23 8.11 -6.47
C TYR A 201 -0.29 8.05 -7.66
N LEU A 202 -0.59 7.26 -8.70
CA LEU A 202 0.32 7.10 -9.84
C LEU A 202 0.75 8.42 -10.52
N PRO A 203 -0.12 9.44 -10.68
CA PRO A 203 0.30 10.71 -11.25
C PRO A 203 1.34 11.43 -10.39
N THR A 204 1.42 11.14 -9.09
CA THR A 204 2.44 11.70 -8.19
C THR A 204 3.82 11.06 -8.35
N LEU A 205 3.90 9.92 -9.05
CA LEU A 205 5.17 9.28 -9.42
C LEU A 205 5.79 9.91 -10.67
N GLN A 206 5.00 10.58 -11.51
CA GLN A 206 5.52 11.28 -12.67
C GLN A 206 6.32 12.51 -12.22
N GLU A 207 7.57 12.63 -12.69
CA GLU A 207 8.35 13.84 -12.52
C GLU A 207 7.75 14.97 -13.36
N THR A 208 6.96 15.83 -12.74
CA THR A 208 6.51 17.06 -13.39
C THR A 208 7.68 18.03 -13.46
N ARG A 209 8.28 18.17 -14.65
CA ARG A 209 9.20 19.28 -14.90
C ARG A 209 8.40 20.57 -14.92
N LYS A 210 8.82 21.57 -14.13
CA LYS A 210 8.29 22.93 -14.32
C LYS A 210 8.64 23.37 -15.74
N TRP A 211 7.67 23.95 -16.45
CA TRP A 211 7.92 24.57 -17.76
C TRP A 211 8.83 25.79 -17.56
N LEU A 212 10.14 25.56 -17.57
CA LEU A 212 11.15 26.61 -17.38
C LEU A 212 11.36 27.43 -18.65
N LYS A 213 10.87 26.95 -19.81
CA LYS A 213 10.98 27.61 -21.11
C LYS A 213 9.59 27.78 -21.72
N LYS A 214 9.36 28.94 -22.33
CA LYS A 214 8.14 29.22 -23.10
C LYS A 214 8.15 28.33 -24.34
N MET A 215 7.16 27.45 -24.48
CA MET A 215 6.98 26.59 -25.66
C MET A 215 5.74 27.04 -26.44
N PRO A 216 5.71 26.83 -27.77
CA PRO A 216 4.52 27.09 -28.58
C PRO A 216 3.34 26.22 -28.11
N ASN A 217 2.12 26.73 -28.26
CA ASN A 217 0.91 25.93 -28.03
C ASN A 217 0.78 24.85 -29.11
N PHE A 218 0.15 23.74 -28.75
CA PHE A 218 -0.17 22.67 -29.69
C PHE A 218 -1.07 23.19 -30.83
N SER A 219 -0.76 22.75 -32.05
CA SER A 219 -1.50 23.04 -33.27
C SER A 219 -2.15 21.76 -33.81
N VAL A 220 -3.17 21.93 -34.65
CA VAL A 220 -3.71 20.81 -35.45
C VAL A 220 -2.54 20.24 -36.29
N GLU A 221 -2.44 18.91 -36.37
CA GLU A 221 -1.33 18.13 -36.95
C GLU A 221 -0.13 17.83 -36.04
N ASP A 222 -0.11 18.37 -34.81
CA ASP A 222 0.91 17.95 -33.83
C ASP A 222 0.66 16.52 -33.33
N LEU A 223 1.73 15.73 -33.26
CA LEU A 223 1.70 14.38 -32.74
C LEU A 223 1.72 14.40 -31.20
N VAL A 224 0.68 13.83 -30.59
CA VAL A 224 0.52 13.79 -29.12
C VAL A 224 0.38 12.35 -28.64
N LEU A 225 0.90 12.05 -27.45
CA LEU A 225 0.69 10.77 -26.77
C LEU A 225 -0.68 10.79 -26.08
N MET A 226 -1.56 9.88 -26.47
CA MET A 226 -2.86 9.70 -25.83
C MET A 226 -2.72 8.66 -24.71
N VAL A 227 -3.03 9.07 -23.47
CA VAL A 227 -3.08 8.14 -22.34
C VAL A 227 -4.41 7.41 -22.37
N ASP A 228 -4.35 6.09 -22.54
CA ASP A 228 -5.52 5.22 -22.51
C ASP A 228 -6.14 5.18 -21.10
N LYS A 229 -7.46 5.28 -21.01
CA LYS A 229 -8.20 5.31 -19.74
C LYS A 229 -8.54 3.90 -19.25
N ASP A 230 -8.55 2.92 -20.15
CA ASP A 230 -9.06 1.57 -19.93
C ASP A 230 -7.96 0.54 -19.64
N VAL A 231 -6.89 0.96 -18.96
CA VAL A 231 -5.79 0.05 -18.59
C VAL A 231 -6.27 -0.97 -17.55
N PRO A 232 -6.16 -2.29 -17.81
CA PRO A 232 -6.56 -3.33 -16.87
C PRO A 232 -5.78 -3.24 -15.55
N LYS A 233 -6.39 -3.70 -14.46
CA LYS A 233 -5.78 -3.76 -13.12
C LYS A 233 -4.38 -4.39 -13.20
N GLY A 234 -3.36 -3.74 -12.63
CA GLY A 234 -1.99 -4.29 -12.53
C GLY A 234 -1.13 -4.25 -13.80
N LEU A 235 -1.59 -3.55 -14.85
CA LEU A 235 -0.74 -3.12 -15.94
C LEU A 235 -0.54 -1.60 -15.79
N VAL A 236 0.70 -1.15 -15.61
CA VAL A 236 1.12 0.26 -15.66
C VAL A 236 2.48 0.32 -16.33
#